data_AF-A0A1X9X146-F1
#
_entry.id   AF-A0A1X9X146-F1
#
_cell.length_a   1.000
_cell.length_b   1.000
_cell.length_c   1.000
_cell.angle_alpha   90.00
_cell.angle_beta   90.00
_cell.angle_gamma   90.00
#
_symmetry.space_group_name_H-M   'P 1'
#
loop_
_entity.id
_entity.type
_entity.pdbx_description
1 polymer ?
#
loop_
_entity_poly.entity_id
_entity_poly.type
_entity_poly.pdbx_seq_one_letter_code
_entity_poly.pdbx_strand_id
1 'polypeptide(L)' 'LAGMAMSPARLFRDSELGGANRSSSSISAMVVGITITIVTDKNGSTLHSQSFRPA' A
#
# COMPACT_ATOMS: atom_id res chain seq x y z
N LEU A 1 32.46 9.91 -32.19
CA LEU A 1 32.92 9.98 -30.78
C LEU A 1 31.72 10.36 -29.91
N ALA A 2 30.73 9.46 -29.83
CA ALA A 2 29.50 9.72 -29.09
C ALA A 2 29.80 9.55 -27.59
N GLY A 3 29.51 10.59 -26.80
CA GLY A 3 29.81 10.66 -25.38
C GLY A 3 29.14 9.52 -24.59
N MET A 4 29.90 8.93 -23.66
CA MET A 4 29.35 8.00 -22.69
C MET A 4 28.38 8.76 -21.77
N ALA A 5 27.09 8.47 -21.89
CA ALA A 5 26.10 8.90 -20.90
C ALA A 5 26.37 8.13 -19.59
N MET A 6 26.79 8.85 -18.56
CA MET A 6 26.97 8.38 -17.19
C MET A 6 25.61 7.90 -16.65
N SER A 7 25.52 6.66 -16.14
CA SER A 7 24.26 6.10 -15.61
C SER A 7 23.96 6.65 -14.21
N PRO A 8 22.84 7.35 -13.96
CA PRO A 8 22.36 7.55 -12.61
C PRO A 8 21.41 6.40 -12.24
N ALA A 9 21.97 5.20 -12.08
CA ALA A 9 21.27 4.18 -11.31
C ALA A 9 21.29 4.64 -9.86
N ARG A 10 20.21 5.28 -9.39
CA ARG A 10 19.93 5.39 -7.96
C ARG A 10 19.75 3.95 -7.48
N LEU A 11 20.84 3.38 -6.98
CA LEU A 11 20.83 2.16 -6.19
C LEU A 11 19.91 2.47 -5.01
N PHE A 12 18.67 1.98 -5.10
CA PHE A 12 17.79 1.91 -3.96
C PHE A 12 18.57 1.14 -2.90
N ARG A 13 18.95 1.85 -1.83
CA ARG A 13 19.45 1.19 -0.64
C ARG A 13 18.27 0.38 -0.13
N ASP A 14 18.29 -0.92 -0.37
CA ASP A 14 17.48 -1.88 0.36
C ASP A 14 17.88 -1.74 1.82
N SER A 15 17.25 -0.77 2.47
CA SER A 15 17.37 -0.55 3.89
C SER A 15 16.52 -1.66 4.47
N GLU A 16 17.17 -2.77 4.80
CA GLU A 16 16.65 -3.77 5.73
C GLU A 16 16.47 -3.20 7.15
N LEU A 17 16.38 -1.88 7.31
CA LEU A 17 16.12 -1.22 8.58
C LEU A 17 14.62 -0.97 8.71
N GLY A 18 13.91 -2.04 9.03
CA GLY A 18 12.48 -1.98 9.36
C GLY A 18 11.56 -2.72 8.40
N GLY A 19 12.05 -3.79 7.75
CA GLY A 19 11.24 -4.82 7.10
C GLY A 19 10.37 -5.60 8.09
N ALA A 20 9.60 -4.90 8.92
CA ALA A 20 8.40 -5.48 9.48
C ALA A 20 7.48 -5.73 8.29
N ASN A 21 7.39 -7.01 7.90
CA ASN A 21 6.31 -7.57 7.12
C ASN A 21 4.96 -7.14 7.76
N ARG A 22 4.50 -5.93 7.42
CA ARG A 22 3.17 -5.41 7.73
C ARG A 22 2.27 -5.87 6.59
N SER A 23 2.02 -7.17 6.52
CA SER A 23 0.95 -7.69 5.68
C SER A 23 -0.37 -7.14 6.22
N SER A 24 -0.92 -6.13 5.55
CA SER A 24 -2.29 -5.67 5.76
C SER A 24 -3.20 -6.32 4.72
N SER A 25 -4.41 -6.67 5.13
CA SER A 25 -5.45 -7.21 4.25
C SER A 25 -6.56 -6.18 4.11
N SER A 26 -7.16 -6.03 2.93
CA SER A 26 -8.33 -5.17 2.73
C SER A 26 -9.58 -5.99 2.46
N ILE A 27 -10.68 -5.62 3.11
CA ILE A 27 -12.02 -6.19 2.90
C ILE A 27 -12.93 -5.05 2.49
N SER A 28 -13.60 -5.21 1.35
CA SER A 28 -14.63 -4.28 0.89
C SER A 28 -16.01 -4.92 0.97
N ALA A 29 -16.98 -4.22 1.53
CA ALA A 29 -18.38 -4.62 1.61
C ALA A 29 -19.29 -3.47 1.14
N MET A 30 -20.38 -3.80 0.45
CA MET A 30 -21.37 -2.82 0.03
C MET A 30 -22.66 -3.00 0.85
N VAL A 31 -23.11 -1.94 1.51
CA VAL A 31 -24.32 -1.93 2.33
C VAL A 31 -25.18 -0.74 1.90
N VAL A 32 -26.36 -1.00 1.33
CA VAL A 32 -27.37 0.02 0.95
C VAL A 32 -26.76 1.20 0.18
N GLY A 33 -26.10 0.92 -0.96
CA GLY A 33 -25.50 1.98 -1.79
C GLY A 33 -24.29 2.67 -1.15
N ILE A 34 -23.74 2.15 -0.06
CA ILE A 34 -22.51 2.63 0.57
C ILE A 34 -21.46 1.52 0.46
N THR A 35 -20.31 1.83 -0.12
CA THR A 35 -19.14 0.95 -0.12
C THR A 35 -18.29 1.26 1.11
N ILE A 36 -17.99 0.23 1.89
CA ILE A 36 -17.13 0.31 3.07
C ILE A 36 -15.88 -0.53 2.79
N THR A 37 -14.71 0.07 2.93
CA THR A 37 -13.42 -0.60 2.81
C THR A 37 -12.73 -0.56 4.16
N ILE A 38 -12.41 -1.74 4.68
CA ILE A 38 -11.71 -1.95 5.95
C ILE A 38 -10.35 -2.54 5.63
N VAL A 39 -9.29 -1.90 6.11
CA VAL A 39 -7.93 -2.41 6.07
C VAL A 39 -7.59 -2.94 7.44
N THR A 40 -7.21 -4.22 7.53
CA THR A 40 -6.81 -4.88 8.76
C THR A 40 -5.32 -5.22 8.75
N ASP A 41 -4.73 -5.35 9.93
CA ASP A 41 -3.41 -5.94 10.09
C ASP A 41 -3.47 -7.48 10.00
N LYS A 42 -2.31 -8.11 10.09
CA LYS A 42 -2.16 -9.57 10.10
C LYS A 42 -2.86 -10.29 11.27
N ASN A 43 -3.22 -9.56 12.33
CA ASN A 43 -3.94 -10.09 13.48
C ASN A 43 -5.46 -9.86 13.35
N GLY A 44 -5.92 -9.27 12.24
CA GLY A 44 -7.32 -8.89 12.02
C GLY A 44 -7.73 -7.58 12.71
N SER A 45 -6.78 -6.83 13.29
CA SER A 45 -7.06 -5.52 13.88
C SER A 45 -7.30 -4.49 12.79
N THR A 46 -8.33 -3.66 12.93
CA THR A 46 -8.63 -2.61 11.94
C THR A 46 -7.60 -1.50 12.02
N LEU A 47 -6.88 -1.29 10.92
CA LEU A 47 -5.92 -0.20 10.75
C LEU A 47 -6.58 1.06 10.21
N HIS A 48 -7.48 0.90 9.24
CA HIS A 48 -8.14 2.00 8.55
C HIS A 48 -9.51 1.57 8.05
N SER A 49 -10.49 2.46 8.10
CA SER A 49 -11.84 2.23 7.56
C SER A 49 -12.31 3.47 6.82
N GLN A 50 -12.80 3.28 5.60
CA GLN A 50 -13.36 4.34 4.77
C GLN A 50 -14.70 3.91 4.20
N SER A 51 -15.67 4.82 4.17
CA SER A 51 -16.97 4.62 3.51
C SER A 51 -17.16 5.65 2.40
N PHE A 52 -17.72 5.23 1.27
CA PHE A 52 -18.04 6.08 0.13
C PHE A 52 -19.42 5.74 -0.44
N ARG A 53 -20.17 6.76 -0.87
CA ARG A 53 -21.43 6.60 -1.63
C ARG A 53 -21.13 6.80 -3.11
N PRO A 54 -21.32 5.80 -3.99
CA PRO A 54 -21.28 6.03 -5.44
C PRO A 54 -22.35 7.07 -5.79
N ALA A 55 -22.01 7.99 -6.70
CA ALA A 55 -22.90 9.03 -7.18
C ALA A 55 -24.10 8.45 -7.95
#